data_AF-T2M730-F1
#
_entry.id   AF-T2M730-F1
#
_cell.length_a   1.000
_cell.length_b   1.000
_cell.length_c   1.000
_cell.angle_alpha   90.00
_cell.angle_beta   90.00
_cell.angle_gamma   90.00
#
_symmetry.space_group_name_H-M   'P 1'
#
loop_
_entity.id
_entity.type
_entity.pdbx_description
1 polymer ?
#
loop_
_entity_poly.entity_id
_entity_poly.type
_entity_poly.pdbx_seq_one_letter_code
_entity_poly.pdbx_strand_id
1 'polypeptide(L)'
;MKIKKRECKIRDDTFCYDQSEVNNLLKIKSPVLHKRKKVKVALEDAKNLEKEIHPAILYLLQWNDNKTEWKFQKVRQVWLLQNMYNKLQVNKHHFKVLLSYLNDLKGISREKTIETARCIVEKEKLLVLKLSVLLKF
;
A
#
# COMPACT_ATOMS: atom_id res chain seq x y z
N MET A 1 0.70 18.33 -34.47
CA MET A 1 1.04 17.81 -33.12
C MET A 1 0.66 16.32 -33.05
N LYS A 2 1.62 15.39 -33.03
CA LYS A 2 1.34 13.95 -32.95
C LYS A 2 1.30 13.53 -31.47
N ILE A 3 0.12 13.29 -30.92
CA ILE A 3 -0.05 12.77 -29.55
C ILE A 3 0.32 11.29 -29.60
N LYS A 4 1.52 10.93 -29.14
CA LYS A 4 1.93 9.53 -28.97
C LYS A 4 1.12 8.94 -27.81
N LYS A 5 0.19 8.02 -28.11
CA LYS A 5 -0.39 7.12 -27.10
C LYS A 5 0.76 6.31 -26.49
N ARG A 6 1.05 6.56 -25.21
CA ARG A 6 1.98 5.72 -24.44
C ARG A 6 1.19 4.52 -23.96
N GLU A 7 1.52 3.35 -24.49
CA GLU A 7 1.01 2.08 -23.96
C GLU A 7 1.49 1.93 -22.52
N CYS A 8 0.56 1.67 -21.60
CA CYS A 8 0.85 1.48 -20.18
C CYS A 8 1.52 0.12 -19.99
N LYS A 9 2.84 0.06 -20.16
CA LYS A 9 3.63 -1.12 -19.81
C LYS A 9 3.86 -1.14 -18.31
N ILE A 10 3.11 -1.99 -17.61
CA ILE A 10 3.42 -2.41 -16.25
C ILE A 10 4.80 -3.09 -16.35
N ARG A 11 5.85 -2.49 -15.78
CA ARG A 11 7.16 -3.12 -15.70
C ARG A 11 7.18 -4.02 -14.48
N ASP A 12 7.40 -5.30 -14.70
CA ASP A 12 7.73 -6.29 -13.67
C ASP A 12 9.20 -6.11 -13.26
N ASP A 13 9.50 -5.00 -12.58
CA ASP A 13 10.80 -4.78 -11.94
C ASP A 13 10.77 -5.48 -10.58
N THR A 14 10.85 -6.82 -10.60
CA THR A 14 11.05 -7.64 -9.40
C THR A 14 12.42 -7.32 -8.81
N PHE A 15 12.47 -6.65 -7.66
CA PHE A 15 13.71 -6.45 -6.91
C PHE A 15 13.69 -7.21 -5.58
N CYS A 16 14.85 -7.79 -5.28
CA CYS A 16 15.18 -8.71 -4.20
C CYS A 16 14.92 -8.12 -2.80
N TYR A 17 14.25 -8.90 -1.95
CA TYR A 17 14.08 -8.64 -0.53
C TYR A 17 15.25 -9.28 0.23
N ASP A 18 16.05 -8.48 0.93
CA ASP A 18 17.04 -8.99 1.88
C ASP A 18 16.37 -9.15 3.26
N GLN A 19 16.29 -10.40 3.69
CA GLN A 19 15.68 -10.85 4.95
C GLN A 19 16.36 -10.24 6.19
N SER A 20 17.60 -9.76 6.07
CA SER A 20 18.43 -9.30 7.19
C SER A 20 17.95 -7.99 7.85
N GLU A 21 17.23 -7.13 7.12
CA GLU A 21 16.77 -5.83 7.62
C GLU A 21 15.54 -5.92 8.56
N VAL A 22 14.79 -7.02 8.46
CA VAL A 22 13.50 -7.24 9.15
C VAL A 22 13.70 -7.56 10.63
N ASN A 23 14.73 -8.36 10.92
CA ASN A 23 15.07 -8.76 12.29
C ASN A 23 15.59 -7.58 13.12
N ASN A 24 16.11 -6.52 12.49
CA ASN A 24 16.54 -5.31 13.17
C ASN A 24 15.36 -4.38 13.54
N LEU A 25 14.26 -4.41 12.78
CA LEU A 25 13.04 -3.65 13.12
C LEU A 25 12.19 -4.35 14.21
N LEU A 26 12.20 -5.68 14.26
CA LEU A 26 11.52 -6.46 15.31
C LEU A 26 12.25 -6.42 16.68
N LYS A 27 13.51 -5.98 16.72
CA LYS A 27 14.30 -5.86 17.96
C LYS A 27 14.02 -4.58 18.75
N ILE A 28 13.30 -3.60 18.19
CA ILE A 28 12.85 -2.42 18.94
C ILE A 28 11.61 -2.81 19.75
N LYS A 29 11.81 -3.59 20.81
CA LYS A 29 10.80 -3.82 21.84
C LYS A 29 10.61 -2.54 22.65
N SER A 30 9.52 -1.85 22.35
CA SER A 30 8.67 -1.06 23.24
C SER A 30 9.05 -0.97 24.73
N PRO A 31 9.20 0.25 25.29
CA PRO A 31 8.72 0.55 26.63
C PRO A 31 7.28 1.07 26.57
N VAL A 32 6.47 0.52 27.46
CA VAL A 32 5.04 0.78 27.67
C VAL A 32 4.78 2.22 28.11
N LEU A 33 3.78 2.88 27.51
CA LEU A 33 3.11 4.04 28.12
C LEU A 33 1.59 3.84 28.12
N HIS A 34 1.09 3.40 29.26
CA HIS A 34 -0.32 3.41 29.65
C HIS A 34 -0.82 4.85 29.83
N LYS A 35 -1.93 5.23 29.18
CA LYS A 35 -3.07 5.97 29.79
C LYS A 35 -4.30 6.05 28.86
N ARG A 36 -5.14 4.99 28.97
CA ARG A 36 -6.62 4.93 29.00
C ARG A 36 -7.46 6.15 28.50
N LYS A 37 -8.26 5.96 27.44
CA LYS A 37 -9.75 5.83 27.43
C LYS A 37 -10.33 6.12 26.02
N LYS A 38 -11.24 5.24 25.57
CA LYS A 38 -12.14 5.32 24.38
C LYS A 38 -11.58 4.95 22.99
N VAL A 39 -11.23 3.69 22.75
CA VAL A 39 -11.59 2.96 21.50
C VAL A 39 -11.59 1.46 21.82
N LYS A 40 -12.68 0.95 22.39
CA LYS A 40 -12.85 -0.48 22.72
C LYS A 40 -13.49 -1.29 21.57
N VAL A 41 -13.41 -0.82 20.32
CA VAL A 41 -14.12 -1.42 19.17
C VAL A 41 -13.17 -1.73 17.99
N ALA A 42 -11.84 -1.72 18.18
CA ALA A 42 -10.89 -1.95 17.09
C ALA A 42 -9.82 -3.00 17.41
N LEU A 43 -10.00 -3.83 18.45
CA LEU A 43 -9.04 -4.85 18.86
C LEU A 43 -9.55 -6.30 18.67
N GLU A 44 -10.77 -6.48 18.16
CA GLU A 44 -11.40 -7.80 18.02
C GLU A 44 -11.17 -8.44 16.64
N ASP A 45 -10.78 -7.67 15.62
CA ASP A 45 -10.40 -8.19 14.30
C ASP A 45 -8.98 -8.81 14.27
N ALA A 46 -8.26 -8.77 15.39
CA ALA A 46 -6.86 -9.22 15.50
C ALA A 46 -6.67 -10.74 15.57
N LYS A 47 -7.75 -11.55 15.51
CA LYS A 47 -7.68 -13.01 15.71
C LYS A 47 -7.59 -13.87 14.45
N ASN A 48 -7.52 -13.29 13.25
CA ASN A 48 -7.43 -14.08 12.00
C ASN A 48 -6.22 -13.78 11.10
N LEU A 49 -5.21 -13.04 11.57
CA LEU A 49 -4.02 -12.74 10.77
C LEU A 49 -2.73 -12.85 11.59
N GLU A 50 -2.36 -14.06 11.98
CA GLU A 50 -0.94 -14.44 12.18
C GLU A 50 -0.18 -14.49 10.82
N LYS A 51 -0.56 -13.63 9.87
CA LYS A 51 0.25 -13.42 8.67
C LYS A 51 1.34 -12.44 9.06
N GLU A 52 2.59 -12.87 8.87
CA GLU A 52 3.77 -12.03 9.00
C GLU A 52 3.50 -10.66 8.38
N ILE A 53 3.46 -9.62 9.22
CA ILE A 53 3.19 -8.27 8.76
C ILE A 53 4.37 -7.85 7.88
N HIS A 54 4.11 -7.66 6.58
CA HIS A 54 5.15 -7.24 5.65
C HIS A 54 5.80 -5.93 6.14
N PRO A 55 7.12 -5.78 6.13
CA PRO A 55 7.79 -4.64 6.78
C PRO A 55 7.48 -3.30 6.10
N ALA A 56 6.97 -3.31 4.87
CA ALA A 56 6.44 -2.10 4.25
C ALA A 56 5.19 -1.54 4.97
N ILE A 57 4.38 -2.41 5.59
CA ILE A 57 3.27 -2.01 6.44
C ILE A 57 3.80 -1.42 7.75
N LEU A 58 4.82 -2.02 8.36
CA LEU A 58 5.48 -1.46 9.55
C LEU A 58 6.06 -0.07 9.27
N TYR A 59 6.71 0.10 8.12
CA TYR A 59 7.20 1.39 7.64
C TYR A 59 6.08 2.43 7.48
N LEU A 60 4.91 2.02 6.99
CA LEU A 60 3.75 2.89 6.87
C LEU A 60 3.18 3.29 8.24
N LEU A 61 3.14 2.35 9.19
CA LEU A 61 2.70 2.64 10.56
C LEU A 61 3.70 3.55 11.29
N GLN A 62 5.00 3.31 11.14
CA GLN A 62 6.04 4.18 11.68
C GLN A 62 5.93 5.60 11.12
N TRP A 63 5.66 5.75 9.82
CA TRP A 63 5.39 7.06 9.22
C TRP A 63 4.18 7.75 9.85
N ASN A 64 3.15 7.01 10.25
CA ASN A 64 1.95 7.58 10.87
C ASN A 64 2.18 7.95 12.34
N ASP A 65 2.87 7.08 13.09
CA ASP A 65 2.99 7.19 14.55
C ASP A 65 4.19 8.04 14.98
N ASN A 66 5.32 7.94 14.26
CA ASN A 66 6.56 8.65 14.58
C ASN A 66 7.24 9.18 13.30
N LYS A 67 6.72 10.30 12.78
CA LYS A 67 7.29 11.00 11.61
C LYS A 67 8.72 11.48 11.83
N THR A 68 9.15 11.71 13.07
CA THR A 68 10.48 12.26 13.39
C THR A 68 11.61 11.25 13.24
N GLU A 69 11.37 9.98 13.58
CA GLU A 69 12.35 8.89 13.42
C GLU A 69 12.24 8.18 12.06
N TRP A 70 11.19 8.51 11.31
CA TRP A 70 10.93 7.89 10.03
C TRP A 70 11.97 8.32 8.98
N LYS A 71 12.59 7.32 8.36
CA LYS A 71 13.52 7.50 7.24
C LYS A 71 12.86 7.02 5.97
N PHE A 72 13.01 7.77 4.89
CA PHE A 72 12.47 7.38 3.60
C PHE A 72 13.12 6.08 3.10
N GLN A 73 12.30 5.06 2.85
CA GLN A 73 12.74 3.77 2.31
C GLN A 73 12.06 3.51 0.98
N LYS A 74 12.77 3.80 -0.12
CA LYS A 74 12.24 3.70 -1.48
C LYS A 74 11.68 2.31 -1.79
N VAL A 75 12.37 1.25 -1.39
CA VAL A 75 11.94 -0.14 -1.62
C VAL A 75 10.57 -0.40 -0.99
N ARG A 76 10.36 0.06 0.25
CA ARG A 76 9.08 -0.09 0.96
C ARG A 76 7.98 0.77 0.34
N GLN A 77 8.30 1.98 -0.10
CA GLN A 77 7.36 2.81 -0.86
C GLN A 77 6.91 2.12 -2.16
N VAL A 78 7.86 1.63 -2.97
CA VAL A 78 7.54 0.94 -4.23
C VAL A 78 6.66 -0.28 -3.97
N TRP A 79 6.99 -1.08 -2.97
CA TRP A 79 6.18 -2.22 -2.56
C TRP A 79 4.74 -1.80 -2.20
N LEU A 80 4.58 -0.73 -1.40
CA LEU A 80 3.25 -0.21 -1.04
C LEU A 80 2.46 0.19 -2.30
N LEU A 81 3.08 0.92 -3.23
CA LEU A 81 2.41 1.38 -4.46
C LEU A 81 2.00 0.22 -5.38
N GLN A 82 2.79 -0.85 -5.42
CA GLN A 82 2.49 -2.04 -6.23
C GLN A 82 1.37 -2.89 -5.61
N ASN A 83 1.34 -3.00 -4.29
CA ASN A 83 0.47 -3.96 -3.57
C ASN A 83 -0.76 -3.31 -2.92
N MET A 84 -0.95 -1.98 -3.04
CA MET A 84 -2.02 -1.25 -2.35
C MET A 84 -3.45 -1.70 -2.69
N TYR A 85 -3.67 -2.27 -3.87
CA TYR A 85 -4.99 -2.74 -4.29
C TYR A 85 -5.25 -4.20 -3.89
N ASN A 86 -4.25 -4.90 -3.38
CA ASN A 86 -4.41 -6.27 -2.90
C ASN A 86 -4.89 -6.28 -1.45
N LYS A 87 -6.17 -6.58 -1.25
CA LYS A 87 -6.82 -6.65 0.07
C LYS A 87 -6.17 -7.65 1.02
N LEU A 88 -5.46 -8.66 0.50
CA LEU A 88 -4.76 -9.66 1.31
C LEU A 88 -3.46 -9.11 1.90
N GLN A 89 -2.80 -8.18 1.20
CA GLN A 89 -1.54 -7.57 1.63
C GLN A 89 -1.77 -6.25 2.38
N VAL A 90 -2.70 -5.43 1.89
CA VAL A 90 -3.08 -4.16 2.50
C VAL A 90 -4.55 -4.23 2.88
N ASN A 91 -4.80 -4.49 4.17
CA ASN A 91 -6.17 -4.48 4.70
C ASN A 91 -6.76 -3.05 4.65
N LYS A 92 -8.08 -2.94 4.86
CA LYS A 92 -8.79 -1.66 4.81
C LYS A 92 -8.24 -0.61 5.79
N HIS A 93 -7.75 -1.03 6.95
CA HIS A 93 -7.18 -0.15 7.96
C HIS A 93 -5.85 0.45 7.50
N HIS A 94 -4.90 -0.40 7.07
CA HIS A 94 -3.62 0.05 6.53
C HIS A 94 -3.80 0.86 5.25
N PHE A 95 -4.79 0.53 4.42
CA PHE A 95 -5.12 1.30 3.24
C PHE A 95 -5.51 2.75 3.58
N LYS A 96 -6.26 2.97 4.67
CA LYS A 96 -6.61 4.33 5.12
C LYS A 96 -5.36 5.13 5.48
N VAL A 97 -4.41 4.54 6.20
CA VAL A 97 -3.13 5.18 6.52
C VAL A 97 -2.31 5.44 5.25
N LEU A 98 -2.35 4.50 4.30
CA LEU A 98 -1.67 4.64 3.02
C LEU A 98 -2.22 5.81 2.21
N LEU A 99 -3.53 6.04 2.21
CA LEU A 99 -4.12 7.20 1.53
C LEU A 99 -3.57 8.52 2.09
N SER A 100 -3.42 8.63 3.41
CA SER A 100 -2.77 9.79 4.04
C SER A 100 -1.31 9.93 3.59
N TYR A 101 -0.58 8.81 3.49
CA TYR A 101 0.79 8.80 2.95
C TYR A 101 0.85 9.25 1.49
N LEU A 102 -0.07 8.79 0.65
CA LEU A 102 -0.17 9.18 -0.76
C LEU A 102 -0.46 10.68 -0.93
N ASN A 103 -1.19 11.29 0.00
CA ASN A 103 -1.47 12.72 -0.02
C ASN A 103 -0.20 13.56 0.21
N ASP A 104 0.71 13.06 1.05
CA ASP A 104 1.98 13.72 1.35
C ASP A 104 3.05 13.45 0.26
N LEU A 105 2.77 12.56 -0.72
CA LEU A 105 3.68 12.32 -1.84
C LEU A 105 3.74 13.50 -2.81
N LYS A 106 4.97 13.82 -3.24
CA LYS A 106 5.25 14.86 -4.22
C LYS A 106 6.08 14.32 -5.38
N GLY A 107 5.97 14.96 -6.54
CA GLY A 107 6.74 14.65 -7.73
C GLY A 107 6.26 13.41 -8.50
N ILE A 108 7.19 12.79 -9.23
CA ILE A 108 6.92 11.75 -10.24
C ILE A 108 6.21 10.52 -9.66
N SER A 109 6.49 10.14 -8.41
CA SER A 109 5.84 8.98 -7.78
C SER A 109 4.32 9.17 -7.71
N ARG A 110 3.84 10.38 -7.38
CA ARG A 110 2.40 10.68 -7.32
C ARG A 110 1.75 10.61 -8.70
N GLU A 111 2.38 11.18 -9.71
CA GLU A 111 1.89 11.15 -11.09
C GLU A 111 1.73 9.72 -11.60
N LYS A 112 2.75 8.88 -11.36
CA LYS A 112 2.71 7.45 -11.69
C LYS A 112 1.59 6.73 -10.97
N THR A 113 1.42 6.96 -9.67
CA THR A 113 0.32 6.35 -8.90
C THR A 113 -1.06 6.72 -9.48
N ILE A 114 -1.25 7.98 -9.87
CA ILE A 114 -2.50 8.44 -10.51
C ILE A 114 -2.70 7.77 -11.87
N GLU A 115 -1.66 7.70 -12.69
CA GLU A 115 -1.72 7.02 -14.00
C GLU A 115 -2.07 5.53 -13.86
N THR A 116 -1.42 4.83 -12.93
CA THR A 116 -1.72 3.43 -12.63
C THR A 116 -3.15 3.26 -12.13
N ALA A 117 -3.62 4.12 -11.22
CA ALA A 117 -5.00 4.08 -10.73
C ALA A 117 -6.02 4.25 -11.86
N ARG A 118 -5.80 5.21 -12.76
CA ARG A 118 -6.65 5.42 -13.94
C ARG A 118 -6.66 4.21 -14.85
N CYS A 119 -5.50 3.59 -15.09
CA CYS A 119 -5.41 2.39 -15.92
C CYS A 119 -6.22 1.23 -15.34
N ILE A 120 -6.15 1.02 -14.02
CA ILE A 120 -6.91 -0.04 -13.34
C ILE A 120 -8.42 0.21 -13.48
N VAL A 121 -8.89 1.43 -13.21
CA VAL A 121 -10.33 1.78 -13.33
C VAL A 121 -10.83 1.60 -14.76
N GLU A 122 -10.05 2.04 -15.76
CA GLU A 122 -10.42 1.85 -17.16
C GLU A 122 -10.46 0.37 -17.54
N LYS A 123 -9.49 -0.42 -17.09
CA LYS A 123 -9.46 -1.86 -17.31
C LYS A 123 -10.66 -2.56 -16.68
N GLU A 124 -11.02 -2.22 -15.44
CA GLU A 124 -12.21 -2.76 -14.76
C GLU A 124 -13.49 -2.38 -15.50
N LYS A 125 -13.63 -1.13 -15.93
CA LYS A 125 -14.75 -0.66 -16.73
C LYS A 125 -14.90 -1.44 -18.05
N LEU A 126 -13.78 -1.67 -18.75
CA LEU A 126 -13.77 -2.48 -19.98
C LEU A 126 -14.15 -3.93 -19.73
N LEU A 127 -13.74 -4.53 -18.60
CA LEU A 127 -14.14 -5.88 -18.22
C LEU A 127 -15.64 -5.98 -17.97
N VAL A 128 -16.23 -5.02 -17.24
CA VAL A 128 -17.68 -4.99 -16.98
C VAL A 128 -18.46 -4.84 -18.28
N LEU A 129 -18.03 -3.96 -19.19
CA LEU A 129 -18.67 -3.79 -20.50
C LEU A 129 -18.59 -5.08 -21.33
N LYS A 130 -17.43 -5.74 -21.38
CA LYS A 130 -17.27 -7.03 -22.08
C LYS A 130 -18.19 -8.11 -21.51
N LEU A 131 -18.27 -8.25 -20.19
CA LEU A 131 -19.17 -9.20 -19.53
C LEU A 131 -20.64 -8.90 -19.85
N SER A 132 -21.03 -7.62 -19.85
CA SER A 132 -22.39 -7.21 -20.17
C SER A 132 -22.81 -7.50 -21.61
N VAL A 133 -21.86 -7.52 -22.55
CA VAL A 133 -22.10 -7.89 -23.95
C VAL A 133 -22.19 -9.40 -24.09
N LEU A 134 -21.33 -10.15 -23.40
CA LEU A 134 -21.31 -11.63 -23.43
C LEU A 134 -22.55 -12.27 -22.80
N LEU A 135 -23.14 -11.65 -21.76
CA LEU A 135 -24.35 -12.15 -21.09
C LEU A 135 -25.67 -11.72 -21.77
N LYS A 136 -25.60 -10.97 -22.87
CA LYS A 136 -26.77 -10.51 -23.65
C LYS A 136 -27.03 -11.34 -24.91
N PHE A 137 -26.25 -12.40 -25.14
CA PHE A 137 -26.48 -13.46 -26.14
C PHE A 137 -26.73 -14.78 -25.42
#